data_AF-A0A7Z2GH57-F1
#
_entry.id   AF-A0A7Z2GH57-F1
#
_cell.length_a   1.000
_cell.length_b   1.000
_cell.length_c   1.000
_cell.angle_alpha   90.00
_cell.angle_beta   90.00
_cell.angle_gamma   90.00
#
_symmetry.space_group_name_H-M   'P 1'
#
loop_
_entity.id
_entity.type
_entity.pdbx_description
1 polymer ?
#
loop_
_entity_poly.entity_id
_entity_poly.type
_entity_poly.pdbx_seq_one_letter_code
_entity_poly.pdbx_strand_id
1 'polypeptide(L)'
;MSNIQLDIEWTEAASRKIEKLMPRGGSQEAYLALPPVECLPMEGDVLFLGPAGKQQPFIVAERQYHHEGDADWTIILILDVPDTRH
;
A
#
# COMPACT_ATOMS: atom_id res chain seq x y z
N MET A 1 -4.10 -24.88 -3.94
CA MET A 1 -3.38 -23.63 -4.23
C MET A 1 -3.77 -22.66 -3.14
N SER A 2 -2.81 -22.14 -2.37
CA SER A 2 -3.10 -21.14 -1.35
C SER A 2 -3.46 -19.83 -2.02
N ASN A 3 -4.60 -19.22 -1.68
CA ASN A 3 -4.89 -17.87 -2.18
C ASN A 3 -4.13 -16.89 -1.32
N ILE A 4 -3.27 -16.08 -1.94
CA ILE A 4 -2.58 -14.98 -1.27
C ILE A 4 -3.30 -13.69 -1.69
N GLN A 5 -3.97 -13.06 -0.73
CA GLN A 5 -4.56 -11.74 -0.88
C GLN A 5 -3.57 -10.68 -0.38
N LEU A 6 -3.53 -9.54 -1.07
CA LEU A 6 -2.76 -8.37 -0.66
C LEU A 6 -3.75 -7.24 -0.33
N ASP A 7 -3.58 -6.64 0.84
CA ASP A 7 -4.37 -5.49 1.29
C ASP A 7 -3.45 -4.34 1.73
N ILE A 8 -3.99 -3.13 1.77
CA ILE A 8 -3.29 -1.92 2.18
C ILE A 8 -4.03 -1.25 3.32
N GLU A 9 -3.31 -1.05 4.42
CA GLU A 9 -3.71 -0.14 5.49
C GLU A 9 -2.86 1.12 5.45
N TRP A 10 -3.42 2.21 5.96
CA TRP A 10 -2.81 3.53 5.88
C TRP A 10 -2.68 4.10 7.29
N THR A 11 -1.53 4.66 7.62
CA THR A 11 -1.42 5.53 8.79
C THR A 11 -2.31 6.76 8.62
N GLU A 12 -2.54 7.50 9.70
CA GLU A 12 -3.30 8.76 9.61
C GLU A 12 -2.64 9.77 8.65
N ALA A 13 -1.31 9.87 8.69
CA ALA A 13 -0.55 10.76 7.83
C ALA A 13 -0.65 10.35 6.35
N ALA A 14 -0.51 9.05 6.06
CA ALA A 14 -0.65 8.54 4.70
C ALA A 14 -2.08 8.67 4.17
N SER A 15 -3.08 8.40 5.01
CA SER A 15 -4.51 8.59 4.68
C SER A 15 -4.79 10.02 4.22
N ARG A 16 -4.34 11.02 4.99
CA ARG A 16 -4.49 12.44 4.63
C ARG A 16 -3.77 12.80 3.33
N LYS A 17 -2.63 12.17 3.05
CA LYS A 17 -1.85 12.43 1.83
C LYS A 17 -2.50 11.81 0.60
N ILE A 18 -2.95 10.56 0.68
CA ILE A 18 -3.59 9.88 -0.44
C ILE A 18 -4.96 10.48 -0.77
N GLU A 19 -5.74 10.91 0.24
CA GLU A 19 -7.02 11.60 0.01
C GLU A 19 -6.85 12.93 -0.73
N LYS A 20 -5.77 13.67 -0.46
CA LYS A 20 -5.44 14.90 -1.21
C LYS A 20 -4.99 14.58 -2.64
N LEU A 21 -4.27 13.48 -2.83
CA LEU A 21 -3.71 13.10 -4.11
C LEU A 21 -4.76 12.48 -5.04
N MET A 22 -5.71 11.74 -4.46
CA MET A 22 -6.81 11.03 -5.11
C MET A 22 -8.10 11.18 -4.29
N PRO A 23 -8.76 12.35 -4.33
CA PRO A 23 -10.05 12.53 -3.68
C PRO A 23 -11.08 11.56 -4.26
N ARG A 24 -11.88 10.94 -3.39
CA ARG A 24 -12.89 9.92 -3.73
C ARG A 24 -13.80 10.44 -4.86
N GLY A 25 -13.57 9.97 -6.09
CA GLY A 25 -14.18 10.49 -7.31
C GLY A 25 -13.41 10.15 -8.59
N GLY A 26 -12.09 9.96 -8.49
CA GLY A 26 -11.33 9.15 -9.47
C GLY A 26 -11.46 7.68 -9.10
N SER A 27 -11.60 6.77 -10.07
CA SER A 27 -11.77 5.33 -9.83
C SER A 27 -10.82 4.82 -8.75
N GLN A 28 -11.33 4.12 -7.73
CA GLN A 28 -10.51 3.48 -6.69
C GLN A 28 -9.47 2.51 -7.28
N GLU A 29 -9.68 2.08 -8.52
CA GLU A 29 -8.77 1.25 -9.32
C GLU A 29 -7.64 2.04 -10.00
N ALA A 30 -7.61 3.38 -9.90
CA ALA A 30 -6.60 4.21 -10.54
C ALA A 30 -5.24 4.07 -9.81
N TYR A 31 -4.55 2.98 -10.14
CA TYR A 31 -3.10 2.83 -10.11
C TYR A 31 -2.44 2.70 -8.73
N LEU A 32 -3.10 2.04 -7.78
CA LEU A 32 -2.37 1.15 -6.87
C LEU A 32 -2.04 -0.13 -7.67
N ALA A 33 -1.17 -0.02 -8.68
CA ALA A 33 -0.59 -1.18 -9.32
C ALA A 33 0.39 -1.79 -8.31
N LEU A 34 -0.16 -2.47 -7.32
CA LEU A 34 0.61 -3.23 -6.34
C LEU A 34 1.50 -4.20 -7.12
N PRO A 35 2.79 -4.30 -6.77
CA PRO A 35 3.65 -5.25 -7.46
C PRO A 35 3.07 -6.67 -7.31
N PRO A 36 3.35 -7.56 -8.27
CA PRO A 36 2.89 -8.95 -8.18
C PRO A 36 3.39 -9.59 -6.87
N VAL A 37 2.73 -10.66 -6.43
CA VAL A 37 3.07 -11.37 -5.17
C VAL A 37 4.55 -11.79 -5.11
N GLU A 38 5.17 -12.02 -6.26
CA GLU A 38 6.59 -12.35 -6.41
C GLU A 38 7.53 -11.18 -6.05
N CYS A 39 7.02 -9.94 -6.09
CA CYS A 39 7.74 -8.69 -5.82
C CYS A 39 7.12 -7.92 -4.65
N LEU A 40 6.57 -8.62 -3.66
CA LEU A 40 5.89 -7.97 -2.53
C LEU A 40 6.81 -7.01 -1.79
N PRO A 41 6.37 -5.76 -1.57
CA PRO A 41 7.14 -4.79 -0.81
C PRO A 41 7.44 -5.29 0.60
N MET A 42 8.61 -4.97 1.11
CA MET A 42 9.03 -5.23 2.48
C MET A 42 9.02 -3.93 3.30
N GLU A 43 9.07 -4.06 4.62
CA GLU A 43 9.24 -2.92 5.52
C GLU A 43 10.46 -2.08 5.11
N GLY A 44 10.28 -0.77 5.03
CA GLY A 44 11.28 0.19 4.57
C GLY A 44 11.26 0.47 3.06
N ASP A 45 10.58 -0.35 2.25
CA ASP A 45 10.45 -0.09 0.81
C ASP A 45 9.58 1.14 0.53
N VAL A 46 9.87 1.82 -0.58
CA VAL A 46 9.15 3.02 -1.01
C VAL A 46 8.29 2.73 -2.23
N LEU A 47 6.99 3.02 -2.11
CA LEU A 47 6.00 2.93 -3.17
C LEU A 47 5.63 4.32 -3.70
N PHE A 48 5.59 4.48 -5.01
CA PHE A 48 5.16 5.72 -5.66
C PHE A 48 3.71 5.60 -6.10
N LEU A 49 2.81 6.22 -5.34
CA LEU A 49 1.36 6.04 -5.49
C LEU A 49 0.70 7.34 -5.93
N GLY A 50 -0.39 7.25 -6.68
CA GLY A 50 -1.15 8.40 -7.19
C GLY A 50 -1.36 8.39 -8.70
N PRO A 51 -1.95 9.45 -9.26
CA PRO A 51 -2.18 9.57 -10.70
C PRO A 51 -0.86 9.51 -11.49
N ALA A 52 -0.94 8.97 -12.71
CA ALA A 52 0.21 8.91 -13.60
C ALA A 52 0.87 10.29 -13.79
N GLY A 53 2.18 10.37 -13.56
CA GLY A 53 2.95 11.61 -13.65
C GLY A 53 2.85 12.53 -12.43
N LYS A 54 2.09 12.14 -11.40
CA LYS A 54 1.96 12.86 -10.12
C LYS A 54 2.12 11.94 -8.91
N GLN A 55 2.75 10.78 -9.11
CA GLN A 55 2.94 9.82 -8.02
C GLN A 55 3.79 10.44 -6.91
N GLN A 56 3.42 10.16 -5.66
CA GLN A 56 4.15 10.60 -4.48
C GLN A 56 4.67 9.40 -3.69
N PRO A 57 5.78 9.55 -2.96
CA PRO A 57 6.34 8.45 -2.19
C PRO A 57 5.53 8.18 -0.92
N PHE A 58 5.35 6.89 -0.65
CA PHE A 58 4.85 6.28 0.58
C PHE A 58 5.84 5.20 0.99
N ILE A 59 6.03 4.99 2.29
CA ILE A 59 6.94 3.97 2.82
C ILE A 59 6.10 2.82 3.40
N VAL A 60 6.54 1.59 3.19
CA VAL A 60 6.00 0.43 3.90
C VAL A 60 6.53 0.49 5.33
N ALA A 61 5.69 0.97 6.25
CA ALA A 61 6.05 1.10 7.66
C ALA A 61 6.04 -0.25 8.37
N GLU A 62 5.15 -1.15 7.95
CA GLU A 62 5.04 -2.50 8.50
C GLU A 62 4.39 -3.43 7.47
N ARG A 63 4.74 -4.71 7.53
CA ARG A 63 4.10 -5.78 6.76
C ARG A 63 3.61 -6.86 7.69
N GLN A 64 2.29 -7.10 7.68
CA GLN A 64 1.65 -8.11 8.51
C GLN A 64 1.17 -9.30 7.66
N TYR A 65 1.14 -10.46 8.29
CA TYR A 65 0.71 -11.72 7.68
C TYR A 65 -0.45 -12.28 8.51
N HIS A 66 -1.62 -12.32 7.91
CA HIS A 66 -2.81 -12.94 8.49
C HIS A 66 -3.09 -14.25 7.77
N HIS A 67 -3.44 -15.27 8.54
CA HIS A 67 -3.79 -16.58 8.03
C HIS A 67 -5.10 -17.01 8.68
N GLU A 68 -6.16 -17.12 7.90
CA GLU A 68 -7.45 -17.65 8.35
C GLU A 68 -7.68 -19.03 7.72
N GLY A 69 -7.77 -20.07 8.55
CA GLY A 69 -8.01 -21.44 8.08
C GLY A 69 -6.77 -22.15 7.53
N ASP A 70 -6.94 -23.11 6.60
CA ASP A 70 -5.86 -24.02 6.15
C ASP A 70 -5.16 -23.57 4.84
N ALA A 71 -5.64 -22.55 4.13
CA ALA A 71 -5.13 -22.25 2.78
C ALA A 71 -5.05 -20.77 2.36
N ASP A 72 -5.68 -19.83 3.06
CA ASP A 72 -5.77 -18.45 2.60
C ASP A 72 -4.89 -17.53 3.48
N TRP A 73 -4.00 -16.79 2.81
CA TRP A 73 -3.07 -15.86 3.45
C TRP A 73 -3.41 -14.44 3.00
N THR A 74 -3.55 -13.53 3.94
CA THR A 74 -3.67 -12.10 3.66
C THR A 74 -2.40 -11.40 4.11
N ILE A 75 -1.78 -10.65 3.20
CA ILE A 75 -0.63 -9.81 3.49
C ILE A 75 -1.14 -8.39 3.54
N ILE A 76 -0.92 -7.71 4.66
CA ILE A 76 -1.32 -6.32 4.85
C ILE A 76 -0.06 -5.47 4.82
N LEU A 77 -0.03 -4.50 3.92
CA LEU A 77 1.01 -3.47 3.89
C LEU A 77 0.48 -2.23 4.59
N ILE A 78 1.12 -1.84 5.70
CA ILE A 78 0.82 -0.60 6.39
C ILE A 78 1.71 0.48 5.77
N LEU A 79 1.10 1.44 5.09
CA LEU A 79 1.79 2.53 4.41
C LEU A 79 1.78 3.81 5.25
N ASP A 80 2.95 4.43 5.33
CA ASP A 80 3.16 5.74 5.94
C ASP A 80 3.76 6.74 4.93
N VAL A 81 3.94 7.98 5.36
CA VAL A 81 4.67 9.00 4.62
C VAL A 81 6.15 8.96 5.02
N PRO A 82 7.10 9.18 4.09
CA PRO A 82 8.50 9.33 4.43
C PRO A 82 8.66 10.48 5.44
N ASP A 83 9.36 10.25 6.54
CA ASP A 83 9.61 11.26 7.58
C ASP A 83 10.42 12.40 6.95
N THR A 84 9.81 13.56 6.70
CA THR A 84 10.53 14.76 6.23
C THR A 84 11.22 15.43 7.40
N ARG A 85 12.12 14.71 8.08
CA ARG A 85 13.08 15.33 9.01
C ARG A 85 14.32 15.69 8.19
N HIS A 86 14.27 16.91 7.65
CA HIS A 86 15.46 17.61 7.15
C HIS A 86 16.36 18.04 8.30
#